data_AF-A0A163S1S2-F1
#
_entry.id   AF-A0A163S1S2-F1
#
_cell.length_a   1.000
_cell.length_b   1.000
_cell.length_c   1.000
_cell.angle_alpha   90.00
_cell.angle_beta   90.00
_cell.angle_gamma   90.00
#
_symmetry.space_group_name_H-M   'P 1'
#
loop_
_entity.id
_entity.type
_entity.pdbx_description
1 polymer ?
#
loop_
_entity_poly.entity_id
_entity_poly.type
_entity_poly.pdbx_seq_one_letter_code
_entity_poly.pdbx_strand_id
1 'polypeptide(L)'
;MGAEIATGHGKTVIGWHQWGASEALPPGALIQYWGVGERLRPVIGGEATNADLVDVQAALDKGARLIMSPADRTYLDMKYDEDTPYGLEWASRITLEEAYGWDPATELTSPDGKSTLADESDMAGVEVLLWSDRSYPDSLASLPTSTDVFVPVDQYADFMLFPRLPATAEVAWSEQADRSYPDFRDRLVQVSPRWTAAGIGWNQVADVDWAP
;
A
#
# COMPACT_ATOMS: atom_id res chain seq x y z
N MET A 1 -2.27 10.72 -25.86
CA MET A 1 -3.13 9.70 -26.50
C MET A 1 -4.00 8.91 -25.51
N GLY A 2 -3.46 8.09 -24.60
CA GLY A 2 -4.29 7.28 -23.68
C GLY A 2 -5.18 8.11 -22.73
N ALA A 3 -4.60 9.10 -22.06
CA ALA A 3 -5.35 10.00 -21.16
C ALA A 3 -6.42 10.83 -21.89
N GLU A 4 -6.15 11.28 -23.13
CA GLU A 4 -7.11 12.04 -23.94
C GLU A 4 -8.34 11.23 -24.33
N ILE A 5 -8.17 9.93 -24.59
CA ILE A 5 -9.30 9.04 -24.86
C ILE A 5 -10.19 8.94 -23.61
N ALA A 6 -9.59 8.69 -22.45
CA ALA A 6 -10.33 8.56 -21.19
C ALA A 6 -11.09 9.85 -20.84
N THR A 7 -10.45 11.02 -20.94
CA THR A 7 -11.09 12.31 -20.67
C THR A 7 -12.14 12.67 -21.71
N GLY A 8 -11.93 12.32 -22.99
CA GLY A 8 -12.93 12.45 -24.05
C GLY A 8 -14.22 11.66 -23.78
N HIS A 9 -14.15 10.64 -22.92
CA HIS A 9 -15.30 9.88 -22.42
C HIS A 9 -15.76 10.30 -21.01
N GLY A 10 -15.30 11.45 -20.51
CA GLY A 10 -15.72 12.00 -19.22
C GLY A 10 -15.18 11.21 -18.02
N LYS A 11 -14.04 10.53 -18.16
CA LYS A 11 -13.39 9.79 -17.07
C LYS A 11 -12.26 10.61 -16.44
N THR A 12 -12.10 10.47 -15.13
CA THR A 12 -10.89 10.88 -14.41
C THR A 12 -9.82 9.81 -14.58
N VAL A 13 -8.61 10.24 -14.92
CA VAL A 13 -7.49 9.32 -15.17
C VAL A 13 -6.67 9.16 -13.90
N ILE A 14 -6.30 7.91 -13.62
CA ILE A 14 -5.43 7.52 -12.51
C ILE A 14 -4.21 6.82 -13.11
N GLY A 15 -3.02 7.06 -12.56
CA GLY A 15 -1.81 6.34 -12.94
C GLY A 15 -0.79 6.32 -11.80
N TRP A 16 0.21 5.43 -11.90
CA TRP A 16 1.36 5.41 -10.99
C TRP A 16 2.13 6.73 -11.01
N HIS A 17 2.87 7.02 -9.94
CA HIS A 17 3.59 8.29 -9.80
C HIS A 17 4.56 8.63 -10.91
N GLN A 18 5.11 7.64 -11.62
CA GLN A 18 5.94 7.87 -12.80
C GLN A 18 5.23 8.66 -13.91
N TRP A 19 3.89 8.70 -13.94
CA TRP A 19 3.16 9.54 -14.89
C TRP A 19 3.39 11.03 -14.66
N GLY A 20 3.85 11.44 -13.47
CA GLY A 20 4.30 12.79 -13.17
C GLY A 20 5.41 13.29 -14.08
N ALA A 21 6.24 12.39 -14.64
CA ALA A 21 7.29 12.73 -15.62
C ALA A 21 6.74 13.22 -16.98
N SER A 22 5.46 13.02 -17.25
CA SER A 22 4.85 13.45 -18.52
C SER A 22 4.79 14.98 -18.63
N GLU A 23 4.73 15.48 -19.88
CA GLU A 23 4.66 16.92 -20.15
C GLU A 23 3.40 17.57 -19.54
N ALA A 24 2.28 16.83 -19.51
CA ALA A 24 1.02 17.32 -18.99
C ALA A 24 0.18 16.20 -18.38
N LEU A 25 -0.56 16.55 -17.32
CA LEU A 25 -1.62 15.73 -16.74
C LEU A 25 -2.99 16.37 -17.06
N PRO A 26 -4.03 15.58 -17.34
CA PRO A 26 -5.37 16.11 -17.50
C PRO A 26 -5.88 16.69 -16.17
N PRO A 27 -6.78 17.70 -16.21
CA PRO A 27 -7.36 18.26 -14.99
C PRO A 27 -8.01 17.21 -14.10
N GLY A 28 -7.72 17.26 -12.80
CA GLY A 28 -8.25 16.32 -11.81
C GLY A 28 -7.61 14.92 -11.85
N ALA A 29 -6.49 14.73 -12.55
CA ALA A 29 -5.74 13.49 -12.51
C ALA A 29 -5.40 13.07 -11.07
N LEU A 30 -5.48 11.77 -10.81
CA LEU A 30 -4.99 11.18 -9.56
C LEU A 30 -3.72 10.38 -9.84
N ILE A 31 -2.79 10.46 -8.91
CA ILE A 31 -1.50 9.81 -9.03
C ILE A 31 -1.31 8.88 -7.84
N GLN A 32 -1.08 7.61 -8.12
CA GLN A 32 -0.89 6.59 -7.10
C GLN A 32 0.59 6.47 -6.73
N TYR A 33 0.93 6.87 -5.51
CA TYR A 33 2.28 6.81 -4.96
C TYR A 33 2.56 5.43 -4.37
N TRP A 34 3.62 4.78 -4.85
CA TRP A 34 4.02 3.45 -4.40
C TRP A 34 5.48 3.34 -3.93
N GLY A 35 6.06 4.47 -3.57
CA GLY A 35 7.44 4.50 -3.08
C GLY A 35 7.64 3.65 -1.81
N VAL A 36 8.90 3.29 -1.56
CA VAL A 36 9.32 2.62 -0.32
C VAL A 36 9.74 3.70 0.67
N GLY A 37 8.90 3.96 1.68
CA GLY A 37 9.07 5.05 2.65
C GLY A 37 10.42 5.04 3.33
N GLU A 38 10.90 3.87 3.77
CA GLU A 38 12.23 3.72 4.40
C GLU A 38 13.37 4.26 3.51
N ARG A 39 13.27 4.10 2.19
CA ARG A 39 14.29 4.54 1.23
C ARG A 39 14.14 6.00 0.84
N LEU A 40 12.90 6.47 0.74
CA LEU A 40 12.59 7.77 0.15
C LEU A 40 12.53 8.89 1.19
N ARG A 41 11.96 8.65 2.38
CA ARG A 41 11.81 9.68 3.41
C ARG A 41 13.13 10.36 3.80
N PRO A 42 14.25 9.63 4.00
CA PRO A 42 15.52 10.26 4.40
C PRO A 42 16.10 11.26 3.40
N VAL A 43 15.70 11.20 2.12
CA VAL A 43 16.21 12.08 1.06
C VAL A 43 15.25 13.22 0.71
N ILE A 44 14.07 13.30 1.35
CA ILE A 44 13.12 14.40 1.19
C ILE A 44 13.75 15.71 1.71
N GLY A 45 13.68 16.76 0.88
CA GLY A 45 14.29 18.07 1.17
C GLY A 45 15.78 18.19 0.82
N GLY A 46 16.42 17.11 0.36
CA GLY A 46 17.76 17.15 -0.22
C GLY A 46 17.77 17.71 -1.65
N GLU A 47 18.94 17.74 -2.30
CA GLU A 47 19.04 17.98 -3.74
C GLU A 47 18.32 16.84 -4.46
N ALA A 48 17.08 17.08 -4.88
CA ALA A 48 16.13 16.09 -5.36
C ALA A 48 16.69 15.30 -6.56
N THR A 49 17.30 14.14 -6.27
CA THR A 49 17.89 13.24 -7.28
C THR A 49 17.17 11.91 -7.38
N ASN A 50 16.27 11.59 -6.43
CA ASN A 50 15.48 10.37 -6.51
C ASN A 50 14.31 10.56 -7.50
N ALA A 51 14.26 9.71 -8.52
CA ALA A 51 13.26 9.80 -9.60
C ALA A 51 11.82 9.73 -9.09
N ASP A 52 11.53 8.90 -8.09
CA ASP A 52 10.17 8.76 -7.56
C ASP A 52 9.68 10.07 -6.93
N LEU A 53 10.53 10.73 -6.14
CA LEU A 53 10.19 12.03 -5.50
C LEU A 53 10.08 13.15 -6.54
N VAL A 54 10.94 13.15 -7.56
CA VAL A 54 10.86 14.11 -8.67
C VAL A 54 9.55 13.96 -9.43
N ASP A 55 9.14 12.73 -9.71
CA ASP A 55 7.90 12.45 -10.43
C ASP A 55 6.66 12.82 -9.60
N VAL A 56 6.66 12.54 -8.29
CA VAL A 56 5.58 12.98 -7.38
C VAL A 56 5.49 14.50 -7.33
N GLN A 57 6.61 15.21 -7.13
CA GLN A 57 6.61 16.68 -7.13
C GLN A 57 6.10 17.23 -8.47
N ALA A 58 6.56 16.68 -9.59
CA ALA A 58 6.15 17.11 -10.92
C ALA A 58 4.66 16.84 -11.19
N ALA A 59 4.05 15.85 -10.54
CA ALA A 59 2.61 15.62 -10.60
C ALA A 59 1.82 16.66 -9.79
N LEU A 60 2.27 16.96 -8.57
CA LEU A 60 1.66 17.98 -7.69
C LEU A 60 1.72 19.36 -8.33
N ASP A 61 2.85 19.72 -8.94
CA ASP A 61 3.03 20.98 -9.67
C ASP A 61 2.03 21.13 -10.85
N LYS A 62 1.54 20.00 -11.39
CA LYS A 62 0.51 19.94 -12.43
C LYS A 62 -0.92 19.87 -11.88
N GLY A 63 -1.09 19.97 -10.56
CA GLY A 63 -2.38 19.98 -9.88
C GLY A 63 -3.02 18.60 -9.70
N ALA A 64 -2.25 17.52 -9.81
CA ALA A 64 -2.73 16.18 -9.47
C ALA A 64 -2.86 16.01 -7.95
N ARG A 65 -3.68 15.05 -7.52
CA ARG A 65 -3.76 14.61 -6.12
C ARG A 65 -3.25 13.19 -5.96
N LEU A 66 -2.82 12.83 -4.75
CA LEU A 66 -2.17 11.56 -4.47
C LEU A 66 -3.14 10.50 -3.93
N ILE A 67 -3.06 9.29 -4.47
CA ILE A 67 -3.55 8.08 -3.81
C ILE A 67 -2.34 7.44 -3.14
N MET A 68 -2.37 7.32 -1.83
CA MET A 68 -1.25 6.82 -1.05
C MET A 68 -1.29 5.29 -1.00
N SER A 69 -0.26 4.65 -1.56
CA SER A 69 -0.10 3.20 -1.46
C SER A 69 1.37 2.79 -1.36
N PRO A 70 2.13 3.30 -0.37
CA PRO A 70 3.56 3.00 -0.23
C PRO A 70 3.82 1.49 -0.13
N ALA A 71 4.84 1.03 -0.86
CA ALA A 71 5.08 -0.41 -1.04
C ALA A 71 5.58 -1.14 0.20
N ASP A 72 6.06 -0.41 1.21
CA ASP A 72 6.41 -0.92 2.55
C ASP A 72 5.26 -0.79 3.56
N ARG A 73 4.05 -0.42 3.14
CA ARG A 73 2.85 -0.36 4.01
C ARG A 73 1.64 -1.10 3.44
N THR A 74 1.27 -0.83 2.19
CA THR A 74 -0.06 -1.23 1.65
C THR A 74 0.01 -2.24 0.51
N TYR A 75 1.19 -2.74 0.16
CA TYR A 75 1.38 -3.84 -0.78
C TYR A 75 1.19 -5.17 -0.05
N LEU A 76 -0.03 -5.70 -0.11
CA LEU A 76 -0.45 -6.89 0.60
C LEU A 76 0.13 -8.17 -0.02
N ASP A 77 0.79 -8.11 -1.18
CA ASP A 77 1.61 -9.19 -1.72
C ASP A 77 3.01 -9.28 -1.07
N MET A 78 3.43 -8.29 -0.28
CA MET A 78 4.63 -8.43 0.55
C MET A 78 4.39 -9.45 1.66
N LYS A 79 5.40 -10.27 1.92
CA LYS A 79 5.40 -11.25 3.00
C LYS A 79 5.27 -10.59 4.37
N TYR A 80 4.68 -11.30 5.32
CA TYR A 80 4.61 -10.86 6.72
C TYR A 80 5.93 -11.14 7.44
N ASP A 81 6.49 -12.32 7.18
CA ASP A 81 7.66 -12.90 7.84
C ASP A 81 8.35 -13.90 6.88
N GLU A 82 9.38 -14.61 7.37
CA GLU A 82 10.12 -15.62 6.62
C GLU A 82 9.28 -16.86 6.28
N ASP A 83 8.30 -17.18 7.13
CA ASP A 83 7.44 -18.36 7.02
C ASP A 83 6.25 -18.15 6.08
N THR A 84 6.00 -16.91 5.67
CA THR A 84 4.94 -16.57 4.72
C THR A 84 5.18 -17.32 3.40
N PRO A 85 4.24 -18.18 2.94
CA PRO A 85 4.52 -19.17 1.89
C PRO A 85 4.58 -18.61 0.47
N TYR A 86 3.94 -17.46 0.22
CA TYR A 86 3.81 -16.83 -1.10
C TYR A 86 4.19 -15.34 -1.03
N GLY A 87 4.19 -14.64 -2.16
CA GLY A 87 4.43 -13.19 -2.20
C GLY A 87 5.89 -12.80 -2.36
N LEU A 88 6.22 -11.58 -1.94
CA LEU A 88 7.48 -10.89 -2.23
C LEU A 88 8.10 -10.23 -0.99
N GLU A 89 9.37 -9.83 -1.11
CA GLU A 89 10.11 -9.13 -0.03
C GLU A 89 10.95 -7.95 -0.58
N TRP A 90 10.66 -7.48 -1.80
CA TRP A 90 11.51 -6.49 -2.47
C TRP A 90 11.40 -5.10 -1.85
N ALA A 91 10.25 -4.75 -1.27
CA ALA A 91 10.00 -3.48 -0.61
C ALA A 91 10.36 -3.57 0.87
N SER A 92 9.67 -4.47 1.57
CA SER A 92 9.90 -4.88 2.95
C SER A 92 9.21 -6.23 3.21
N ARG A 93 9.38 -6.78 4.41
CA ARG A 93 8.34 -7.61 5.03
C ARG A 93 7.39 -6.66 5.76
N ILE A 94 6.08 -6.85 5.61
CA ILE A 94 5.07 -5.95 6.17
C ILE A 94 4.26 -6.71 7.21
N THR A 95 4.61 -6.48 8.46
CA THR A 95 3.85 -6.90 9.64
C THR A 95 2.50 -6.19 9.72
N LEU A 96 1.61 -6.68 10.59
CA LEU A 96 0.34 -6.00 10.85
C LEU A 96 0.56 -4.60 11.43
N GLU A 97 1.58 -4.43 12.30
CA GLU A 97 1.95 -3.14 12.85
C GLU A 97 2.48 -2.18 11.78
N GLU A 98 3.27 -2.64 10.81
CA GLU A 98 3.77 -1.76 9.74
C GLU A 98 2.67 -1.32 8.78
N ALA A 99 1.70 -2.20 8.49
CA ALA A 99 0.53 -1.86 7.68
C ALA A 99 -0.39 -0.85 8.38
N TYR A 100 -0.44 -0.87 9.71
CA TYR A 100 -1.22 0.06 10.52
C TYR A 100 -0.44 1.33 10.87
N GLY A 101 0.72 1.22 11.49
CA GLY A 101 1.47 2.25 12.22
C GLY A 101 2.13 3.35 11.39
N TRP A 102 1.46 3.83 10.35
CA TRP A 102 1.84 4.98 9.55
C TRP A 102 0.67 5.98 9.45
N ASP A 103 1.02 7.21 9.12
CA ASP A 103 0.09 8.30 8.85
C ASP A 103 0.27 8.74 7.40
N PRO A 104 -0.75 8.59 6.53
CA PRO A 104 -0.67 9.03 5.14
C PRO A 104 -0.19 10.47 5.01
N ALA A 105 -0.66 11.36 5.90
CA ALA A 105 -0.37 12.81 5.86
C ALA A 105 1.12 13.14 6.10
N THR A 106 1.89 12.23 6.69
CA THR A 106 3.32 12.44 6.99
C THR A 106 4.26 11.47 6.28
N GLU A 107 3.71 10.61 5.40
CA GLU A 107 4.49 9.62 4.67
C GLU A 107 5.51 10.27 3.72
N LEU A 108 5.19 11.46 3.19
CA LEU A 108 6.08 12.28 2.35
C LEU A 108 6.75 13.41 3.13
N THR A 109 7.00 13.18 4.43
CA THR A 109 7.78 14.05 5.30
C THR A 109 9.10 13.38 5.71
N SER A 110 10.18 14.17 5.73
CA SER A 110 11.49 13.72 6.19
C SER A 110 11.44 13.20 7.63
N PRO A 111 12.29 12.22 8.02
CA PRO A 111 12.26 11.65 9.37
C PRO A 111 12.48 12.68 10.50
N ASP A 112 13.17 13.79 10.21
CA ASP A 112 13.39 14.89 11.15
C ASP A 112 12.29 15.96 11.15
N GLY A 113 11.25 15.79 10.32
CA GLY A 113 10.09 16.68 10.23
C GLY A 113 10.38 18.05 9.60
N LYS A 114 11.57 18.27 9.04
CA LYS A 114 11.97 19.60 8.53
C LYS A 114 11.55 19.86 7.09
N SER A 115 11.30 18.81 6.32
CA SER A 115 10.95 18.89 4.92
C SER A 115 9.73 18.03 4.62
N THR A 116 8.72 18.62 4.02
CA THR A 116 7.51 17.92 3.58
C THR A 116 7.34 18.16 2.09
N LEU A 117 7.19 17.07 1.33
CA LEU A 117 6.94 17.12 -0.10
C LEU A 117 5.44 17.20 -0.40
N ALA A 118 4.61 16.50 0.38
CA ALA A 118 3.16 16.54 0.28
C ALA A 118 2.54 16.34 1.67
N ASP A 119 1.35 16.92 1.88
CA ASP A 119 0.57 16.75 3.10
C ASP A 119 -0.85 16.24 2.80
N GLU A 120 -1.70 16.14 3.82
CA GLU A 120 -3.08 15.64 3.70
C GLU A 120 -3.89 16.38 2.63
N SER A 121 -3.63 17.68 2.39
CA SER A 121 -4.38 18.46 1.41
C SER A 121 -4.12 18.03 -0.05
N ASP A 122 -2.97 17.39 -0.29
CA ASP A 122 -2.60 16.81 -1.58
C ASP A 122 -3.22 15.42 -1.80
N MET A 123 -3.72 14.78 -0.74
CA MET A 123 -4.13 13.37 -0.77
C MET A 123 -5.61 13.20 -1.09
N ALA A 124 -5.92 12.29 -2.00
CA ALA A 124 -7.28 11.86 -2.36
C ALA A 124 -7.74 10.63 -1.56
N GLY A 125 -6.82 9.83 -1.02
CA GLY A 125 -7.11 8.66 -0.21
C GLY A 125 -5.95 7.68 -0.14
N VAL A 126 -6.22 6.48 0.36
CA VAL A 126 -5.26 5.37 0.51
C VAL A 126 -5.76 4.18 -0.31
N GLU A 127 -4.83 3.41 -0.90
CA GLU A 127 -5.15 2.17 -1.60
C GLU A 127 -4.25 1.02 -1.13
N VAL A 128 -4.81 -0.19 -1.11
CA VAL A 128 -4.06 -1.44 -0.93
C VAL A 128 -3.90 -2.12 -2.28
N LEU A 129 -2.75 -2.77 -2.47
CA LEU A 129 -2.49 -3.56 -3.66
C LEU A 129 -2.31 -5.02 -3.27
N LEU A 130 -2.83 -5.91 -4.11
CA LEU A 130 -2.52 -7.34 -4.04
C LEU A 130 -2.12 -7.81 -5.44
N TRP A 131 -0.82 -7.87 -5.70
CA TRP A 131 -0.29 -8.46 -6.92
C TRP A 131 -0.34 -9.98 -6.83
N SER A 132 -0.73 -10.68 -7.90
CA SER A 132 -0.93 -12.13 -7.88
C SER A 132 0.21 -12.91 -8.53
N ASP A 133 1.24 -12.24 -9.07
CA ASP A 133 2.33 -12.84 -9.85
C ASP A 133 3.17 -13.85 -9.05
N ARG A 134 3.08 -13.83 -7.71
CA ARG A 134 3.84 -14.66 -6.77
C ARG A 134 2.96 -15.47 -5.83
N SER A 135 1.76 -15.83 -6.26
CA SER A 135 0.79 -16.65 -5.51
C SER A 135 1.06 -18.17 -5.62
N TYR A 136 2.29 -18.59 -5.35
CA TYR A 136 2.72 -20.00 -5.36
C TYR A 136 3.78 -20.25 -4.27
N PRO A 137 3.93 -21.49 -3.75
CA PRO A 137 4.94 -21.81 -2.73
C PRO A 137 6.37 -21.55 -3.21
N ASP A 138 7.28 -21.23 -2.29
CA ASP A 138 8.69 -20.92 -2.58
C ASP A 138 8.84 -19.78 -3.61
N SER A 139 7.93 -18.80 -3.55
CA SER A 139 7.76 -17.72 -4.53
C SER A 139 9.01 -16.88 -4.82
N LEU A 140 9.98 -16.87 -3.90
CA LEU A 140 11.23 -16.12 -4.03
C LEU A 140 12.34 -16.91 -4.72
N ALA A 141 12.25 -18.25 -4.78
CA ALA A 141 13.34 -19.11 -5.24
C ALA A 141 13.44 -19.17 -6.77
N SER A 142 12.31 -19.26 -7.46
CA SER A 142 12.28 -19.32 -8.93
C SER A 142 10.96 -18.83 -9.52
N LEU A 143 10.98 -18.48 -10.81
CA LEU A 143 9.77 -18.17 -11.56
C LEU A 143 9.03 -19.46 -11.92
N PRO A 144 7.68 -19.45 -11.92
CA PRO A 144 6.91 -20.64 -12.21
C PRO A 144 7.02 -20.97 -13.71
N THR A 145 7.12 -22.26 -14.03
CA THR A 145 7.16 -22.74 -15.42
C THR A 145 5.82 -23.31 -15.90
N SER A 146 4.84 -23.43 -15.01
CA SER A 146 3.46 -23.82 -15.27
C SER A 146 2.51 -23.00 -14.39
N THR A 147 1.26 -22.85 -14.81
CA THR A 147 0.19 -22.26 -14.00
C THR A 147 -0.33 -23.21 -12.91
N ASP A 148 0.01 -24.50 -12.96
CA ASP A 148 -0.48 -25.51 -12.01
C ASP A 148 0.08 -25.35 -10.59
N VAL A 149 1.14 -24.55 -10.43
CA VAL A 149 1.78 -24.30 -9.12
C VAL A 149 1.12 -23.17 -8.33
N PHE A 150 0.27 -22.38 -8.98
CA PHE A 150 -0.44 -21.28 -8.34
C PHE A 150 -1.53 -21.82 -7.42
N VAL A 151 -1.65 -21.23 -6.23
CA VAL A 151 -2.69 -21.60 -5.27
C VAL A 151 -4.04 -21.03 -5.71
N PRO A 152 -5.18 -21.58 -5.23
CA PRO A 152 -6.50 -21.01 -5.47
C PRO A 152 -6.58 -19.51 -5.12
N VAL A 153 -7.35 -18.76 -5.91
CA VAL A 153 -7.44 -17.29 -5.79
C VAL A 153 -7.94 -16.86 -4.41
N ASP A 154 -8.95 -17.54 -3.89
CA ASP A 154 -9.52 -17.32 -2.55
C ASP A 154 -8.50 -17.62 -1.45
N GLN A 155 -7.76 -18.73 -1.55
CA GLN A 155 -6.68 -19.06 -0.63
C GLN A 155 -5.60 -17.97 -0.59
N TYR A 156 -5.16 -17.48 -1.76
CA TYR A 156 -4.16 -16.42 -1.82
C TYR A 156 -4.70 -15.09 -1.30
N ALA A 157 -5.88 -14.68 -1.78
CA ALA A 157 -6.48 -13.41 -1.43
C ALA A 157 -6.80 -13.33 0.06
N ASP A 158 -7.45 -14.33 0.64
CA ASP A 158 -7.81 -14.30 2.05
C ASP A 158 -6.59 -14.22 2.95
N PHE A 159 -5.56 -15.03 2.66
CA PHE A 159 -4.34 -15.10 3.46
C PHE A 159 -3.52 -13.80 3.40
N MET A 160 -3.41 -13.20 2.21
CA MET A 160 -2.60 -11.99 2.03
C MET A 160 -3.35 -10.71 2.40
N LEU A 161 -4.68 -10.68 2.23
CA LEU A 161 -5.52 -9.54 2.60
C LEU A 161 -5.73 -9.46 4.11
N PHE A 162 -6.05 -10.55 4.78
CA PHE A 162 -6.40 -10.52 6.20
C PHE A 162 -5.21 -10.96 7.06
N PRO A 163 -4.77 -10.14 8.03
CA PRO A 163 -5.50 -9.04 8.68
C PRO A 163 -5.12 -7.61 8.26
N ARG A 164 -4.26 -7.41 7.25
CA ARG A 164 -3.76 -6.07 6.89
C ARG A 164 -4.80 -5.18 6.19
N LEU A 165 -5.75 -5.76 5.46
CA LEU A 165 -6.83 -5.03 4.79
C LEU A 165 -7.66 -4.19 5.77
N PRO A 166 -8.21 -4.72 6.88
CA PRO A 166 -8.90 -3.89 7.86
C PRO A 166 -7.97 -2.91 8.59
N ALA A 167 -6.67 -3.21 8.73
CA ALA A 167 -5.71 -2.26 9.28
C ALA A 167 -5.56 -1.03 8.38
N THR A 168 -5.35 -1.22 7.08
CA THR A 168 -5.27 -0.12 6.11
C THR A 168 -6.62 0.58 5.92
N ALA A 169 -7.74 -0.13 6.04
CA ALA A 169 -9.06 0.51 6.00
C ALA A 169 -9.24 1.51 7.16
N GLU A 170 -8.72 1.20 8.35
CA GLU A 170 -8.73 2.14 9.47
C GLU A 170 -7.75 3.31 9.28
N VAL A 171 -6.57 3.05 8.71
CA VAL A 171 -5.64 4.11 8.27
C VAL A 171 -6.32 5.10 7.32
N ALA A 172 -7.15 4.60 6.42
CA ALA A 172 -7.82 5.40 5.40
C ALA A 172 -9.08 6.15 5.92
N TRP A 173 -9.67 5.70 7.02
CA TRP A 173 -10.99 6.18 7.47
C TRP A 173 -10.95 6.99 8.78
N SER A 174 -10.15 6.53 9.75
CA SER A 174 -10.14 7.12 11.10
C SER A 174 -9.12 8.25 11.20
N GLU A 175 -9.45 9.28 11.97
CA GLU A 175 -8.50 10.38 12.25
C GLU A 175 -7.25 9.84 12.97
N GLN A 176 -6.08 10.33 12.60
CA GLN A 176 -4.80 9.87 13.16
C GLN A 176 -4.75 9.97 14.69
N ALA A 177 -5.40 10.97 15.27
CA ALA A 177 -5.46 11.18 16.73
C ALA A 177 -6.27 10.11 17.48
N ASP A 178 -7.18 9.41 16.80
CA ASP A 178 -8.03 8.37 17.38
C ASP A 178 -7.45 6.96 17.19
N ARG A 179 -6.31 6.84 16.48
CA ARG A 179 -5.70 5.57 16.11
C ARG A 179 -4.70 5.10 17.16
N SER A 180 -4.76 3.82 17.48
CA SER A 180 -3.89 3.16 18.46
C SER A 180 -3.73 1.69 18.08
N TYR A 181 -2.50 1.26 17.81
CA TYR A 181 -2.25 -0.12 17.38
C TYR A 181 -2.68 -1.16 18.42
N PRO A 182 -2.41 -0.98 19.74
CA PRO A 182 -2.95 -1.87 20.77
C PRO A 182 -4.48 -1.97 20.76
N ASP A 183 -5.20 -0.84 20.69
CA ASP A 183 -6.67 -0.84 20.65
C ASP A 183 -7.21 -1.48 19.36
N PHE A 184 -6.56 -1.21 18.22
CA PHE A 184 -6.88 -1.85 16.96
C PHE A 184 -6.76 -3.38 17.04
N ARG A 185 -5.68 -3.91 17.62
CA ARG A 185 -5.51 -5.36 17.81
C ARG A 185 -6.63 -5.94 18.68
N ASP A 186 -6.98 -5.27 19.78
CA ASP A 186 -8.08 -5.73 20.64
C ASP A 186 -9.41 -5.80 19.88
N ARG A 187 -9.73 -4.79 19.07
CA ARG A 187 -10.94 -4.80 18.22
C ARG A 187 -10.87 -5.85 17.12
N LEU A 188 -9.69 -6.07 16.54
CA LEU A 188 -9.46 -7.06 15.50
C LEU A 188 -9.75 -8.48 16.00
N VAL A 189 -9.30 -8.81 17.22
CA VAL A 189 -9.59 -10.08 17.90
C VAL A 189 -11.10 -10.30 18.07
N GLN A 190 -11.87 -9.24 18.35
CA GLN A 190 -13.33 -9.36 18.48
C GLN A 190 -14.04 -9.59 17.12
N VAL A 191 -13.42 -9.17 16.01
CA VAL A 191 -13.99 -9.31 14.67
C VAL A 191 -13.59 -10.64 14.02
N SER A 192 -12.41 -11.19 14.32
CA SER A 192 -11.87 -12.37 13.64
C SER A 192 -12.76 -13.64 13.68
N PRO A 193 -13.60 -13.91 14.71
CA PRO A 193 -14.53 -15.05 14.65
C PRO A 193 -15.53 -14.95 13.49
N ARG A 194 -15.83 -13.74 13.01
CA ARG A 194 -16.70 -13.53 11.84
C ARG A 194 -16.03 -13.98 10.55
N TRP A 195 -14.70 -13.87 10.45
CA TRP A 195 -13.95 -14.35 9.29
C TRP A 195 -13.99 -15.88 9.22
N THR A 196 -13.79 -16.55 10.36
CA THR A 196 -13.95 -18.01 10.46
C THR A 196 -15.37 -18.44 10.11
N ALA A 197 -16.40 -17.76 10.63
CA ALA A 197 -17.80 -18.06 10.30
C ALA A 197 -18.12 -17.82 8.81
N ALA A 198 -17.42 -16.90 8.15
CA ALA A 198 -17.54 -16.63 6.73
C ALA A 198 -16.67 -17.56 5.85
N GLY A 199 -15.82 -18.40 6.44
CA GLY A 199 -14.92 -19.31 5.72
C GLY A 199 -13.69 -18.62 5.12
N ILE A 200 -13.29 -17.45 5.61
CA ILE A 200 -12.12 -16.71 5.12
C ILE A 200 -10.84 -17.38 5.64
N GLY A 201 -9.90 -17.71 4.74
CA GLY A 201 -8.60 -18.31 5.05
C GLY A 201 -7.51 -17.31 5.49
N TRP A 202 -7.77 -16.52 6.53
CA TRP A 202 -6.92 -15.40 6.95
C TRP A 202 -5.61 -15.81 7.67
N ASN A 203 -4.60 -14.93 7.66
CA ASN A 203 -3.33 -15.15 8.37
C ASN A 203 -3.43 -14.76 9.86
N GLN A 204 -3.23 -15.74 10.74
CA GLN A 204 -3.15 -15.54 12.19
C GLN A 204 -1.73 -15.07 12.58
N VAL A 205 -1.44 -13.79 12.34
CA VAL A 205 -0.13 -13.21 12.68
C VAL A 205 0.20 -13.39 14.16
N ALA A 206 1.48 -13.61 14.46
CA ALA A 206 1.94 -14.03 15.80
C ALA A 206 1.92 -12.91 16.85
N ASP A 207 1.83 -11.64 16.45
CA ASP A 207 1.84 -10.46 17.32
C ASP A 207 0.44 -10.05 17.83
N VAL A 208 -0.55 -10.91 17.62
CA VAL A 208 -1.94 -10.74 18.07
C VAL A 208 -2.37 -11.97 18.89
N ASP A 209 -2.89 -11.73 20.09
CA ASP A 209 -3.45 -12.77 20.95
C ASP A 209 -4.87 -13.14 20.49
N TRP A 210 -4.97 -14.00 19.48
CA TRP A 210 -6.25 -14.44 18.93
C TRP A 210 -7.09 -15.19 19.96
N ALA A 211 -8.39 -14.87 20.00
CA ALA A 211 -9.34 -15.65 20.80
C ALA A 211 -9.41 -17.09 20.27
N PRO A 212 -9.48 -18.10 21.16
CA PRO A 212 -9.59 -19.50 20.78
C PRO A 212 -10.91 -19.84 20.07
#